data_AF-A0A933KB54-F1
#
_entry.id   AF-A0A933KB54-F1
#
_cell.length_a   1.000
_cell.length_b   1.000
_cell.length_c   1.000
_cell.angle_alpha   90.00
_cell.angle_beta   90.00
_cell.angle_gamma   90.00
#
_symmetry.space_group_name_H-M   'P 1'
#
loop_
_entity.id
_entity.type
_entity.pdbx_description
1 polymer ?
#
loop_
_entity_poly.entity_id
_entity_poly.type
_entity_poly.pdbx_seq_one_letter_code
_entity_poly.pdbx_strand_id
1 'polypeptide(L)'
;MLRMNWGRMAIAGLTAASIASGALWGQGDIPKEARDAFTRAVAHHKAKRVDDAIQEFLKAYAADARVLTFDDAGLLDGAVVALTGRLARAPQDLDVNFKLAELNNIKGYTDESSKYYKKVVSLAPQSAQAGIAREELKKLEAAAAAAKAASATAQTTGARGPAEPAEPEPAKPTPDEAAQARIQQLQEELEQAKKESEETKEKLEKLQKEYDELNKKAQNWYFYYTRFFADPANVDKLRSGQ
;
A
#
# COMPACT_ATOMS: atom_id res chain seq x y z
N MET A 1 32.85 -2.14 42.94
CA MET A 1 33.72 -1.17 42.25
C MET A 1 34.36 -1.87 41.07
N LEU A 2 34.05 -1.49 39.83
CA LEU A 2 34.99 -1.46 38.70
C LEU A 2 34.29 -0.76 37.52
N ARG A 3 34.86 0.37 37.10
CA ARG A 3 34.58 1.02 35.81
C ARG A 3 35.19 0.16 34.70
N MET A 4 34.55 0.11 33.54
CA MET A 4 35.30 0.12 32.28
C MET A 4 34.48 0.74 31.15
N ASN A 5 35.11 1.74 30.54
CA ASN A 5 34.76 2.48 29.35
C ASN A 5 35.11 1.63 28.10
N TRP A 6 35.16 2.28 26.92
CA TRP A 6 35.61 1.80 25.61
C TRP A 6 34.50 1.14 24.77
N GLY A 7 34.20 1.56 23.54
CA GLY A 7 34.79 2.60 22.71
C GLY A 7 34.02 2.74 21.41
N ARG A 8 34.10 3.93 20.82
CA ARG A 8 33.69 4.21 19.43
C ARG A 8 34.51 3.30 18.50
N MET A 9 33.85 2.56 17.62
CA MET A 9 34.47 2.09 16.38
C MET A 9 33.67 2.62 15.20
N ALA A 10 34.36 3.42 14.39
CA ALA A 10 33.99 3.76 13.05
C ALA A 10 33.93 2.49 12.19
N ILE A 11 32.93 2.38 11.33
CA ILE A 11 33.04 1.57 10.12
C ILE A 11 33.01 2.55 8.95
N ALA A 12 34.20 2.72 8.39
CA ALA A 12 34.45 3.33 7.10
C ALA A 12 33.76 2.54 5.99
N GLY A 13 33.56 3.20 4.85
CA GLY A 13 32.69 2.74 3.78
C GLY A 13 32.98 1.34 3.25
N LEU A 14 31.91 0.69 2.82
CA LEU A 14 31.97 -0.27 1.74
C LEU A 14 31.04 0.20 0.62
N THR A 15 31.69 0.47 -0.49
CA THR A 15 31.16 0.70 -1.82
C THR A 15 30.32 -0.49 -2.30
N ALA A 16 29.47 -0.20 -3.29
CA ALA A 16 28.64 -1.13 -4.03
C ALA A 16 29.33 -2.46 -4.41
N ALA A 17 28.50 -3.50 -4.53
CA ALA A 17 28.76 -4.86 -5.02
C ALA A 17 29.09 -5.94 -3.95
N SER A 18 28.04 -6.49 -3.34
CA SER A 18 27.81 -7.96 -3.23
C SER A 18 26.57 -8.21 -2.37
N ILE A 19 25.44 -8.53 -3.00
CA ILE A 19 24.27 -9.13 -2.32
C ILE A 19 24.29 -10.62 -2.66
N ALA A 20 25.03 -11.36 -1.86
CA ALA A 20 25.00 -12.82 -1.65
C ALA A 20 25.93 -13.05 -0.44
N SER A 21 25.56 -13.66 0.69
CA SER A 21 24.52 -14.63 0.97
C SER A 21 24.20 -14.65 2.47
N GLY A 22 22.97 -15.01 2.80
CA GLY A 22 22.62 -16.02 3.81
C GLY A 22 23.01 -15.80 5.27
N ALA A 23 21.99 -15.57 6.12
CA ALA A 23 21.56 -16.53 7.15
C ALA A 23 20.85 -15.80 8.28
N LEU A 24 19.52 -15.78 8.28
CA LEU A 24 18.72 -15.72 9.51
C LEU A 24 17.32 -16.30 9.20
N TRP A 25 17.10 -17.54 9.67
CA TRP A 25 15.79 -18.22 9.83
C TRP A 25 14.92 -18.49 8.59
N GLY A 26 14.92 -19.75 8.11
CA GLY A 26 13.70 -20.48 7.73
C GLY A 26 12.77 -19.99 6.62
N GLN A 27 13.10 -18.94 5.86
CA GLN A 27 12.35 -18.54 4.66
C GLN A 27 13.18 -18.87 3.43
N GLY A 28 12.76 -19.89 2.66
CA GLY A 28 13.32 -20.11 1.33
C GLY A 28 13.15 -18.85 0.47
N ASP A 29 14.13 -18.57 -0.37
CA ASP A 29 14.06 -17.45 -1.32
C ASP A 29 12.72 -17.44 -2.05
N ILE A 30 12.19 -16.25 -2.35
CA ILE A 30 10.99 -16.11 -3.18
C ILE A 30 11.22 -16.91 -4.47
N PRO A 31 10.30 -17.76 -4.93
CA PRO A 31 10.47 -18.58 -6.13
C PRO A 31 10.95 -17.75 -7.32
N LYS A 32 11.83 -18.33 -8.16
CA LYS A 32 12.38 -17.62 -9.31
C LYS A 32 11.24 -17.17 -10.25
N GLU A 33 10.24 -18.01 -10.41
CA GLU A 33 9.06 -17.77 -11.23
C GLU A 33 8.30 -16.52 -10.76
N ALA A 34 8.15 -16.35 -9.44
CA ALA A 34 7.51 -15.18 -8.85
C ALA A 34 8.33 -13.90 -9.08
N ARG A 35 9.66 -13.99 -8.89
CA ARG A 35 10.59 -12.88 -9.17
C ARG A 35 10.60 -12.46 -10.63
N ASP A 36 10.62 -13.43 -11.54
CA ASP A 36 10.65 -13.19 -12.98
C ASP A 36 9.32 -12.56 -13.44
N ALA A 37 8.18 -13.05 -12.96
CA ALA A 37 6.88 -12.47 -13.22
C ALA A 37 6.77 -11.04 -12.69
N PHE A 38 7.22 -10.78 -11.46
CA PHE A 38 7.23 -9.43 -10.90
C PHE A 38 8.11 -8.47 -11.72
N THR A 39 9.29 -8.93 -12.13
CA THR A 39 10.21 -8.13 -12.96
C THR A 39 9.55 -7.74 -14.29
N ARG A 40 8.84 -8.68 -14.94
CA ARG A 40 8.05 -8.39 -16.14
C ARG A 40 6.93 -7.40 -15.85
N ALA A 41 6.22 -7.56 -14.75
CA ALA A 41 5.15 -6.65 -14.35
C ALA A 41 5.64 -5.20 -14.27
N VAL A 42 6.76 -4.96 -13.58
CA VAL A 42 7.39 -3.64 -13.47
C VAL A 42 7.85 -3.11 -14.84
N ALA A 43 8.39 -3.98 -15.70
CA ALA A 43 8.78 -3.59 -17.06
C ALA A 43 7.57 -3.15 -17.91
N HIS A 44 6.46 -3.90 -17.85
CA HIS A 44 5.21 -3.54 -18.53
C HIS A 44 4.62 -2.24 -17.99
N HIS A 45 4.67 -2.03 -16.68
CA HIS A 45 4.22 -0.79 -16.05
C HIS A 45 5.02 0.42 -16.55
N LYS A 46 6.36 0.33 -16.58
CA LYS A 46 7.23 1.37 -17.15
C LYS A 46 6.96 1.63 -18.64
N ALA A 47 6.56 0.60 -19.38
CA ALA A 47 6.14 0.71 -20.77
C ALA A 47 4.68 1.19 -20.96
N LYS A 48 3.96 1.55 -19.89
CA LYS A 48 2.55 1.95 -19.87
C LYS A 48 1.58 0.89 -20.41
N ARG A 49 1.99 -0.39 -20.38
CA ARG A 49 1.14 -1.53 -20.76
C ARG A 49 0.44 -2.06 -19.52
N VAL A 50 -0.66 -1.40 -19.15
CA VAL A 50 -1.34 -1.61 -17.86
C VAL A 50 -1.88 -3.04 -17.73
N ASP A 51 -2.56 -3.58 -18.74
CA ASP A 51 -3.13 -4.93 -18.67
C ASP A 51 -2.06 -6.01 -18.49
N ASP A 52 -0.97 -5.94 -19.26
CA ASP A 52 0.15 -6.87 -19.13
C ASP A 52 0.81 -6.77 -17.75
N ALA A 53 0.98 -5.55 -17.23
CA ALA A 53 1.56 -5.32 -15.91
C ALA A 53 0.72 -5.96 -14.80
N ILE A 54 -0.60 -5.79 -14.85
CA ILE A 54 -1.53 -6.40 -13.90
C ILE A 54 -1.45 -7.93 -13.99
N GLN A 55 -1.49 -8.48 -15.21
CA GLN A 55 -1.45 -9.93 -15.40
C GLN A 55 -0.17 -10.55 -14.86
N GLU A 56 0.99 -9.98 -15.15
CA GLU A 56 2.26 -10.48 -14.64
C GLU A 56 2.40 -10.28 -13.13
N PHE A 57 1.86 -9.19 -12.58
CA PHE A 57 1.85 -8.97 -11.14
C PHE A 57 0.98 -10.02 -10.42
N LEU A 58 -0.24 -10.27 -10.90
CA LEU A 58 -1.14 -11.26 -10.30
C LEU A 58 -0.54 -12.67 -10.36
N LYS A 59 0.17 -13.01 -11.46
CA LYS A 59 0.94 -14.26 -11.55
C LYS A 59 2.03 -14.33 -10.49
N ALA A 60 2.79 -13.24 -10.31
CA ALA A 60 3.85 -13.17 -9.29
C ALA A 60 3.27 -13.35 -7.89
N TYR A 61 2.18 -12.65 -7.58
CA TYR A 61 1.50 -12.72 -6.29
C TYR A 61 0.90 -14.10 -6.02
N ALA A 62 0.29 -14.73 -7.01
CA ALA A 62 -0.25 -16.08 -6.90
C ALA A 62 0.85 -17.13 -6.66
N ALA A 63 2.05 -16.91 -7.20
CA ALA A 63 3.20 -17.78 -6.96
C ALA A 63 3.78 -17.58 -5.54
N ASP A 64 3.88 -16.34 -5.06
CA ASP A 64 4.29 -16.04 -3.70
C ASP A 64 3.85 -14.64 -3.27
N ALA A 65 3.04 -14.54 -2.21
CA ALA A 65 2.55 -13.25 -1.71
C ALA A 65 3.67 -12.34 -1.17
N ARG A 66 4.86 -12.88 -0.85
CA ARG A 66 6.02 -12.10 -0.39
C ARG A 66 6.57 -11.17 -1.47
N VAL A 67 6.14 -11.28 -2.73
CA VAL A 67 6.46 -10.29 -3.77
C VAL A 67 5.97 -8.88 -3.42
N LEU A 68 5.02 -8.73 -2.48
CA LEU A 68 4.61 -7.43 -1.94
C LEU A 68 5.72 -6.71 -1.16
N THR A 69 6.81 -7.40 -0.79
CA THR A 69 7.98 -6.79 -0.16
C THR A 69 8.90 -6.09 -1.17
N PHE A 70 8.69 -6.33 -2.47
CA PHE A 70 9.46 -5.68 -3.52
C PHE A 70 8.94 -4.27 -3.78
N ASP A 71 9.84 -3.39 -4.22
CA ASP A 71 9.47 -2.09 -4.76
C ASP A 71 8.78 -2.28 -6.12
N ASP A 72 7.48 -2.01 -6.16
CA ASP A 72 6.65 -2.13 -7.35
C ASP A 72 6.68 -0.88 -8.24
N ALA A 73 7.44 0.15 -7.86
CA ALA A 73 7.55 1.43 -8.54
C ALA A 73 6.19 2.11 -8.79
N GLY A 74 5.21 1.91 -7.90
CA GLY A 74 3.86 2.47 -8.02
C GLY A 74 2.96 1.72 -9.01
N LEU A 75 3.33 0.49 -9.40
CA LEU A 75 2.56 -0.34 -10.33
C LEU A 75 1.13 -0.56 -9.83
N LEU A 76 0.94 -0.94 -8.57
CA LEU A 76 -0.38 -1.25 -8.02
C LEU A 76 -1.29 -0.02 -8.00
N ASP A 77 -0.77 1.13 -7.56
CA ASP A 77 -1.51 2.39 -7.56
C ASP A 77 -1.87 2.83 -8.97
N GLY A 78 -0.89 2.81 -9.88
CA GLY A 78 -1.11 3.14 -11.29
C GLY A 78 -2.14 2.23 -11.95
N ALA A 79 -2.12 0.93 -11.64
CA ALA A 79 -3.09 -0.03 -12.14
C ALA A 79 -4.51 0.28 -11.65
N VAL A 80 -4.70 0.55 -10.35
CA VAL A 80 -6.00 0.91 -9.79
C VAL A 80 -6.54 2.20 -10.42
N VAL A 81 -5.71 3.22 -10.59
CA VAL A 81 -6.11 4.49 -11.24
C VAL A 81 -6.54 4.24 -12.68
N ALA A 82 -5.74 3.49 -13.46
CA ALA A 82 -6.03 3.21 -14.86
C ALA A 82 -7.32 2.38 -15.03
N LEU A 83 -7.51 1.35 -14.21
CA LEU A 83 -8.72 0.52 -14.22
C LEU A 83 -9.96 1.30 -13.76
N THR A 84 -9.85 2.15 -12.74
CA THR A 84 -10.94 3.03 -12.31
C THR A 84 -11.37 3.96 -13.45
N GLY A 85 -10.40 4.53 -14.18
CA GLY A 85 -10.67 5.34 -15.37
C GLY A 85 -11.35 4.55 -16.49
N ARG A 86 -11.00 3.28 -16.70
CA ARG A 86 -11.70 2.39 -17.65
C ARG A 86 -13.12 2.11 -17.19
N LEU A 87 -13.30 1.80 -15.90
CA LEU A 87 -14.60 1.51 -15.32
C LEU A 87 -15.55 2.71 -15.42
N ALA A 88 -15.04 3.94 -15.28
CA ALA A 88 -15.85 5.14 -15.47
C ALA A 88 -16.46 5.24 -16.89
N ARG A 89 -15.78 4.71 -17.91
CA ARG A 89 -16.27 4.65 -19.29
C ARG A 89 -17.13 3.42 -19.56
N ALA A 90 -16.83 2.30 -18.89
CA ALA A 90 -17.54 1.04 -19.02
C ALA A 90 -17.88 0.44 -17.64
N PRO A 91 -18.92 0.96 -16.95
CA PRO A 91 -19.20 0.60 -15.56
C PRO A 91 -19.61 -0.86 -15.34
N GLN A 92 -19.94 -1.58 -16.41
CA GLN A 92 -20.36 -2.97 -16.40
C GLN A 92 -19.28 -3.92 -16.96
N ASP A 93 -18.05 -3.43 -17.19
CA ASP A 93 -16.94 -4.27 -17.63
C ASP A 93 -16.59 -5.28 -16.52
N LEU A 94 -16.91 -6.55 -16.77
CA LEU A 94 -16.77 -7.63 -15.81
C LEU A 94 -15.31 -7.85 -15.42
N ASP A 95 -14.39 -7.81 -16.39
CA ASP A 95 -12.96 -8.05 -16.19
C ASP A 95 -12.32 -6.91 -15.37
N VAL A 96 -12.69 -5.67 -15.67
CA VAL A 96 -12.20 -4.51 -14.90
C VAL A 96 -12.72 -4.54 -13.46
N ASN A 97 -13.99 -4.88 -13.24
CA ASN A 97 -14.52 -5.05 -11.88
C ASN A 97 -13.77 -6.16 -11.13
N PHE A 98 -13.51 -7.30 -11.79
CA PHE A 98 -12.79 -8.40 -11.16
C PHE A 98 -11.34 -8.04 -10.79
N LYS A 99 -10.59 -7.45 -11.72
CA LYS A 99 -9.21 -7.01 -11.48
C LYS A 99 -9.11 -5.94 -10.40
N LEU A 100 -10.06 -4.99 -10.37
CA LEU A 100 -10.12 -4.00 -9.28
C LEU A 100 -10.38 -4.66 -7.94
N ALA A 101 -11.25 -5.68 -7.89
CA ALA A 101 -11.47 -6.43 -6.66
C ALA A 101 -10.18 -7.11 -6.18
N GLU A 102 -9.49 -7.84 -7.06
CA GLU A 102 -8.22 -8.52 -6.73
C GLU A 102 -7.16 -7.54 -6.24
N LEU A 103 -6.92 -6.44 -6.97
CA LEU A 103 -5.90 -5.47 -6.59
C LEU A 103 -6.23 -4.77 -5.26
N ASN A 104 -7.49 -4.40 -5.02
CA ASN A 104 -7.88 -3.82 -3.74
C ASN A 104 -7.74 -4.84 -2.59
N ASN A 105 -8.04 -6.12 -2.85
CA ASN A 105 -7.82 -7.19 -1.87
C ASN A 105 -6.34 -7.32 -1.49
N ILE A 106 -5.46 -7.33 -2.49
CA ILE A 106 -4.01 -7.41 -2.32
C ILE A 106 -3.47 -6.21 -1.51
N LYS A 107 -4.03 -5.02 -1.74
CA LYS A 107 -3.71 -3.80 -0.99
C LYS A 107 -4.32 -3.75 0.42
N GLY A 108 -5.16 -4.71 0.78
CA GLY A 108 -5.85 -4.74 2.08
C GLY A 108 -7.09 -3.84 2.16
N TYR A 109 -7.54 -3.25 1.05
CA TYR A 109 -8.78 -2.49 0.95
C TYR A 109 -9.98 -3.45 0.77
N THR A 110 -10.32 -4.12 1.86
CA THR A 110 -11.29 -5.23 1.88
C THR A 110 -12.72 -4.80 1.58
N ASP A 111 -13.10 -3.56 1.92
CA ASP A 111 -14.42 -3.01 1.64
C ASP A 111 -14.60 -2.68 0.15
N GLU A 112 -13.61 -2.00 -0.45
CA GLU A 112 -13.56 -1.73 -1.89
C GLU A 112 -13.52 -3.03 -2.69
N SER A 113 -12.67 -3.97 -2.27
CA SER A 113 -12.60 -5.32 -2.85
C SER A 113 -13.97 -6.01 -2.84
N SER A 114 -14.64 -6.03 -1.69
CA SER A 114 -15.97 -6.63 -1.53
C SER A 114 -17.01 -5.99 -2.45
N LYS A 115 -16.98 -4.66 -2.59
CA LYS A 115 -17.89 -3.93 -3.50
C LYS A 115 -17.74 -4.40 -4.94
N TYR A 116 -16.50 -4.51 -5.43
CA TYR A 116 -16.24 -4.93 -6.80
C TYR A 116 -16.55 -6.41 -7.04
N TYR A 117 -16.21 -7.30 -6.11
CA TYR A 117 -16.60 -8.72 -6.21
C TYR A 117 -18.12 -8.90 -6.24
N LYS A 118 -18.89 -8.18 -5.40
CA LYS A 118 -20.36 -8.19 -5.44
C LYS A 118 -20.88 -7.75 -6.81
N LYS A 119 -20.21 -6.78 -7.44
CA LYS A 119 -20.55 -6.33 -8.79
C LYS A 119 -20.31 -7.42 -9.83
N VAL A 120 -19.18 -8.13 -9.78
CA VAL A 120 -18.90 -9.28 -10.67
C VAL A 120 -19.99 -10.35 -10.55
N VAL A 121 -20.34 -10.73 -9.33
CA VAL A 121 -21.40 -11.74 -9.07
C VAL A 121 -22.74 -11.27 -9.61
N SER A 122 -23.05 -9.98 -9.48
CA SER A 122 -24.31 -9.41 -9.96
C SER A 122 -24.38 -9.31 -11.49
N LEU A 123 -23.26 -8.97 -12.15
CA LEU A 123 -23.19 -8.80 -13.60
C LEU A 123 -23.23 -10.14 -14.34
N ALA A 124 -22.52 -11.15 -13.84
CA ALA A 124 -22.40 -12.45 -14.51
C ALA A 124 -22.41 -13.62 -13.50
N PRO A 125 -23.56 -13.93 -12.87
CA PRO A 125 -23.65 -14.85 -11.73
C PRO A 125 -23.25 -16.30 -12.02
N GLN A 126 -23.19 -16.71 -13.28
CA GLN A 126 -22.78 -18.06 -13.71
C GLN A 126 -21.37 -18.10 -14.31
N SER A 127 -20.66 -16.98 -14.34
CA SER A 127 -19.28 -16.92 -14.83
C SER A 127 -18.30 -17.58 -13.85
N ALA A 128 -17.17 -18.07 -14.38
CA ALA A 128 -16.07 -18.57 -13.54
C ALA A 128 -15.57 -17.48 -12.56
N GLN A 129 -15.49 -16.23 -13.01
CA GLN A 129 -15.11 -15.08 -12.18
C GLN A 129 -16.10 -14.85 -11.04
N ALA A 130 -17.41 -15.04 -11.25
CA ALA A 130 -18.39 -14.96 -10.17
C ALA A 130 -18.25 -16.11 -9.15
N GLY A 131 -17.83 -17.30 -9.59
CA GLY A 131 -17.46 -18.40 -8.70
C GLY A 131 -16.32 -18.00 -7.76
N ILE A 132 -15.22 -17.49 -8.32
CA ILE A 132 -14.06 -17.02 -7.54
C ILE A 132 -14.46 -15.85 -6.61
N ALA A 133 -15.23 -14.88 -7.13
CA ALA A 133 -15.67 -13.73 -6.37
C ALA A 133 -16.52 -14.10 -5.14
N ARG A 134 -17.35 -15.15 -5.22
CA ARG A 134 -18.12 -15.64 -4.06
C ARG A 134 -17.23 -16.24 -2.99
N GLU A 135 -16.23 -17.02 -3.38
CA GLU A 135 -15.26 -17.60 -2.45
C GLU A 135 -14.46 -16.51 -1.74
N GLU A 136 -14.00 -15.50 -2.48
CA GLU A 136 -13.28 -14.35 -1.90
C GLU A 136 -14.18 -13.52 -0.98
N LEU A 137 -15.43 -13.24 -1.37
CA LEU A 137 -16.39 -12.55 -0.50
C LEU A 137 -16.62 -13.27 0.81
N LYS A 138 -16.77 -14.59 0.77
CA LYS A 138 -16.94 -15.41 1.99
C LYS A 138 -15.74 -15.29 2.92
N LYS A 139 -14.51 -15.28 2.38
CA LYS A 139 -13.28 -15.07 3.17
C LYS A 139 -13.24 -13.66 3.80
N LEU A 140 -13.58 -12.64 3.02
CA LEU A 140 -13.61 -11.24 3.47
C LEU A 140 -14.65 -11.04 4.58
N GLU A 141 -15.85 -11.62 4.44
CA GLU A 141 -16.91 -11.56 5.45
C GLU A 141 -16.53 -12.31 6.74
N ALA A 142 -15.89 -13.48 6.62
CA ALA A 142 -15.38 -14.22 7.76
C ALA A 142 -14.29 -13.44 8.51
N ALA A 143 -13.37 -12.81 7.77
CA ALA A 143 -12.33 -11.95 8.36
C ALA A 143 -12.95 -10.72 9.06
N ALA A 144 -13.94 -10.08 8.46
CA ALA A 144 -14.66 -8.95 9.06
C ALA A 144 -15.43 -9.36 10.33
N ALA A 145 -16.06 -10.53 10.33
CA ALA A 145 -16.74 -11.07 11.50
C ALA A 145 -15.75 -11.39 12.63
N ALA A 146 -14.60 -11.98 12.32
CA ALA A 146 -13.54 -12.25 13.29
C ALA A 146 -12.96 -10.96 13.89
N ALA A 147 -12.75 -9.92 13.08
CA ALA A 147 -12.28 -8.62 13.53
C ALA A 147 -13.31 -7.94 14.48
N LYS A 148 -14.60 -8.01 14.14
CA LYS A 148 -15.68 -7.52 15.01
C LYS A 148 -15.74 -8.27 16.33
N ALA A 149 -15.64 -9.61 16.31
CA ALA A 149 -15.61 -10.43 17.52
C ALA A 149 -14.39 -10.10 18.41
N ALA A 150 -13.20 -9.92 17.81
CA ALA A 150 -11.99 -9.53 18.52
C ALA A 150 -12.14 -8.14 19.18
N SER A 151 -12.72 -7.17 18.49
CA SER A 151 -12.99 -5.83 19.02
C SER A 151 -14.04 -5.85 20.15
N ALA A 152 -15.05 -6.73 20.07
CA ALA A 152 -16.04 -6.92 21.13
C ALA A 152 -15.42 -7.55 22.38
N THR A 153 -14.50 -8.52 22.23
CA THR A 153 -13.78 -9.11 23.37
C THR A 153 -12.81 -8.14 24.04
N ALA A 154 -12.22 -7.20 23.29
CA ALA A 154 -11.35 -6.15 23.84
C ALA A 154 -12.13 -5.09 24.65
N GLN A 155 -13.41 -4.87 24.35
CA GLN A 155 -14.27 -3.98 25.13
C GLN A 155 -14.79 -4.62 26.43
N THR A 156 -14.76 -5.95 26.55
CA THR A 156 -15.22 -6.68 27.75
C THR A 156 -14.16 -6.91 28.83
N THR A 157 -12.87 -6.67 28.56
CA THR A 157 -11.79 -6.78 29.57
C THR A 157 -11.51 -5.49 30.34
N GLY A 158 -12.23 -4.41 30.02
CA GLY A 158 -12.11 -3.10 30.65
C GLY A 158 -13.26 -2.71 31.57
N ALA A 159 -13.87 -3.62 32.34
CA ALA A 159 -14.71 -3.26 33.48
C ALA A 159 -15.05 -4.46 34.37
N ARG A 160 -14.28 -4.68 35.44
CA ARG A 160 -14.80 -5.31 36.66
C ARG A 160 -14.09 -4.75 37.89
N GLY A 161 -14.44 -3.51 38.25
CA GLY A 161 -14.32 -3.06 39.63
C GLY A 161 -15.41 -3.72 40.48
N PRO A 162 -15.15 -4.02 41.77
CA PRO A 162 -16.13 -4.65 42.64
C PRO A 162 -17.32 -3.71 42.89
N ALA A 163 -18.51 -4.31 42.93
CA ALA A 163 -19.75 -3.63 43.22
C ALA A 163 -19.74 -3.04 44.64
N GLU A 164 -19.92 -1.72 44.73
CA GLU A 164 -20.22 -0.96 45.94
C GLU A 164 -21.69 -0.47 45.84
N PRO A 165 -22.46 -0.44 46.93
CA PRO A 165 -23.91 -0.54 46.88
C PRO A 165 -24.63 0.76 46.45
N ALA A 166 -25.84 0.55 45.95
CA ALA A 166 -26.73 1.50 45.31
C ALA A 166 -26.99 2.80 46.11
N GLU A 167 -26.74 3.92 45.44
CA GLU A 167 -27.35 5.24 45.67
C GLU A 167 -28.00 5.73 44.35
N PRO A 168 -29.06 6.55 44.40
CA PRO A 168 -30.11 6.59 43.37
C PRO A 168 -29.66 7.24 42.06
N GLU A 169 -30.07 6.62 40.93
CA GLU A 169 -29.79 7.06 39.55
C GLU A 169 -30.18 8.54 39.32
N PRO A 170 -29.25 9.41 38.84
CA PRO A 170 -29.67 10.59 38.10
C PRO A 170 -30.27 10.14 36.76
N ALA A 171 -31.40 10.76 36.38
CA ALA A 171 -32.25 10.37 35.27
C ALA A 171 -31.47 10.12 33.96
N LYS A 172 -31.77 8.99 33.31
CA LYS A 172 -31.22 8.60 32.00
C LYS A 172 -31.47 9.72 30.99
N PRO A 173 -30.44 10.15 30.22
CA PRO A 173 -30.63 11.14 29.17
C PRO A 173 -31.65 10.60 28.17
N THR A 174 -32.54 11.47 27.72
CA THR A 174 -33.58 11.10 26.78
C THR A 174 -32.93 10.60 25.47
N PRO A 175 -33.58 9.69 24.71
CA PRO A 175 -33.05 9.20 23.43
C PRO A 175 -32.63 10.33 22.46
N ASP A 176 -33.27 11.49 22.57
CA ASP A 176 -32.96 12.69 21.78
C ASP A 176 -31.64 13.37 22.21
N GLU A 177 -31.31 13.39 23.51
CA GLU A 177 -30.05 13.94 24.02
C GLU A 177 -28.86 13.04 23.68
N ALA A 178 -29.05 11.72 23.72
CA ALA A 178 -28.03 10.75 23.28
C ALA A 178 -27.78 10.83 21.76
N ALA A 179 -28.85 11.04 20.97
CA ALA A 179 -28.72 11.27 19.54
C ALA A 179 -27.99 12.59 19.24
N GLN A 180 -28.28 13.66 19.98
CA GLN A 180 -27.59 14.94 19.83
C GLN A 180 -26.11 14.87 20.21
N ALA A 181 -25.77 14.18 21.30
CA ALA A 181 -24.37 13.95 21.67
C ALA A 181 -23.60 13.15 20.59
N ARG A 182 -24.26 12.16 19.97
CA ARG A 182 -23.67 11.40 18.87
C ARG A 182 -23.47 12.26 17.61
N ILE A 183 -24.41 13.14 17.29
CA ILE A 183 -24.29 14.08 16.18
C ILE A 183 -23.10 15.04 16.42
N GLN A 184 -22.92 15.53 17.65
CA GLN A 184 -21.78 16.39 17.99
C GLN A 184 -20.45 15.66 17.87
N GLN A 185 -20.35 14.42 18.36
CA GLN A 185 -19.15 13.59 18.19
C GLN A 185 -18.82 13.37 16.70
N LEU A 186 -19.83 13.05 15.87
CA LEU A 186 -19.63 12.87 14.44
C LEU A 186 -19.19 14.17 13.74
N GLN A 187 -19.66 15.34 14.21
CA GLN A 187 -19.19 16.63 13.70
C GLN A 187 -17.73 16.90 14.06
N GLU A 188 -17.30 16.58 15.28
CA GLU A 188 -15.90 16.70 15.70
C GLU A 188 -14.97 15.75 14.92
N GLU A 189 -15.39 14.50 14.72
CA GLU A 189 -14.67 13.52 13.91
C GLU A 189 -14.54 13.99 12.45
N LEU A 190 -15.60 14.58 11.87
CA LEU A 190 -15.56 15.14 10.52
C LEU A 190 -14.58 16.32 10.42
N GLU A 191 -14.52 17.19 11.42
CA GLU A 191 -13.58 18.31 11.44
C GLU A 191 -12.13 17.86 11.65
N GLN A 192 -11.90 16.82 12.46
CA GLN A 192 -10.57 16.21 12.58
C GLN A 192 -10.12 15.56 11.27
N ALA A 193 -10.99 14.76 10.64
CA ALA A 193 -10.69 14.12 9.36
C ALA A 193 -10.39 15.13 8.24
N LYS A 194 -11.09 16.28 8.23
CA LYS A 194 -10.78 17.38 7.30
C LYS A 194 -9.40 17.98 7.56
N LYS A 195 -9.03 18.21 8.81
CA LYS A 195 -7.69 18.73 9.17
C LYS A 195 -6.60 17.76 8.75
N GLU A 196 -6.76 16.47 9.04
CA GLU A 196 -5.82 15.43 8.61
C GLU A 196 -5.73 15.34 7.08
N SER A 197 -6.85 15.51 6.38
CA SER A 197 -6.88 15.56 4.91
C SER A 197 -6.13 16.78 4.35
N GLU A 198 -6.22 17.95 4.98
CA GLU A 198 -5.46 19.13 4.53
C GLU A 198 -3.98 19.00 4.87
N GLU A 199 -3.62 18.48 6.05
CA GLU A 199 -2.21 18.22 6.41
C GLU A 199 -1.55 17.20 5.47
N THR A 200 -2.26 16.15 5.10
CA THR A 200 -1.77 15.14 4.15
C THR A 200 -1.59 15.73 2.76
N LYS A 201 -2.50 16.61 2.33
CA LYS A 201 -2.40 17.34 1.06
C LYS A 201 -1.22 18.31 1.04
N GLU A 202 -0.97 19.03 2.13
CA GLU A 202 0.22 19.90 2.25
C GLU A 202 1.52 19.10 2.20
N LYS A 203 1.58 17.95 2.90
CA LYS A 203 2.74 17.04 2.85
C LYS A 203 2.96 16.51 1.43
N LEU A 204 1.88 16.15 0.74
CA LEU A 204 1.95 15.68 -0.65
C LEU A 204 2.47 16.77 -1.59
N GLU A 205 1.99 18.01 -1.45
CA GLU A 205 2.46 19.13 -2.26
C GLU A 205 3.95 19.42 -2.03
N LYS A 206 4.41 19.33 -0.77
CA LYS A 206 5.83 19.49 -0.43
C LYS A 206 6.68 18.40 -1.05
N LEU A 207 6.24 17.14 -0.98
CA LEU A 207 6.94 16.00 -1.55
C LEU A 207 7.01 16.10 -3.09
N GLN A 208 5.93 16.59 -3.71
CA GLN A 208 5.90 16.84 -5.15
C GLN A 208 6.91 17.90 -5.57
N LYS A 209 7.02 19.01 -4.82
CA LYS A 209 8.04 20.05 -5.07
C LYS A 209 9.46 19.50 -4.94
N GLU A 210 9.72 18.68 -3.91
CA GLU A 210 11.02 18.04 -3.71
C GLU A 210 11.37 17.07 -4.84
N TYR A 211 10.39 16.28 -5.29
CA TYR A 211 10.54 15.41 -6.46
C TYR A 211 10.89 16.21 -7.72
N ASP A 212 10.17 17.31 -8.00
CA ASP A 212 10.41 18.13 -9.17
C ASP A 212 11.79 18.80 -9.14
N GLU A 213 12.25 19.26 -7.97
CA GLU A 213 13.60 19.78 -7.79
C GLU A 213 14.69 18.73 -8.01
N LEU A 214 14.52 17.54 -7.43
CA LEU A 214 15.46 16.43 -7.59
C LEU A 214 15.51 15.96 -9.04
N ASN A 215 14.35 15.87 -9.70
CA ASN A 215 14.27 15.50 -11.11
C ASN A 215 14.96 16.54 -12.00
N LYS A 216 14.78 17.84 -11.73
CA LYS A 216 15.50 18.91 -12.43
C LYS A 216 17.02 18.83 -12.20
N LYS A 217 17.46 18.54 -10.98
CA LYS A 217 18.89 18.31 -10.67
C LYS A 217 19.44 17.09 -11.40
N ALA A 218 18.69 16.00 -11.45
CA ALA A 218 19.07 14.79 -12.16
C ALA A 218 19.16 15.01 -13.67
N GLN A 219 18.20 15.73 -14.27
CA GLN A 219 18.24 16.10 -15.68
C GLN A 219 19.42 17.01 -16.01
N ASN A 220 19.68 18.01 -15.16
CA ASN A 220 20.86 18.85 -15.31
C ASN A 220 22.14 18.03 -15.22
N TRP A 221 22.26 17.17 -14.21
CA TRP A 221 23.42 16.29 -14.05
C TRP A 221 23.59 15.35 -15.25
N TYR A 222 22.51 14.77 -15.76
CA TYR A 222 22.53 13.92 -16.96
C TYR A 222 22.98 14.69 -18.20
N PHE A 223 22.54 15.93 -18.37
CA PHE A 223 23.00 16.83 -19.44
C PHE A 223 24.51 17.13 -19.32
N TYR A 224 25.02 17.41 -18.11
CA TYR A 224 26.45 17.60 -17.88
C TYR A 224 27.25 16.31 -18.13
N TYR A 225 26.77 15.18 -17.63
CA TYR A 225 27.42 13.88 -17.80
C TYR A 225 27.54 13.51 -19.28
N THR A 226 26.45 13.63 -20.03
CA THR A 226 26.44 13.31 -21.47
C THR A 226 27.30 14.28 -22.29
N ARG A 227 27.36 15.56 -21.93
CA ARG A 227 28.18 16.54 -22.66
C ARG A 227 29.68 16.44 -22.38
N PHE A 228 30.07 16.12 -21.15
CA PHE A 228 31.47 16.20 -20.72
C PHE A 228 32.14 14.83 -20.50
N PHE A 229 31.38 13.79 -20.20
CA PHE A 229 31.94 12.49 -19.77
C PHE A 229 31.54 11.31 -20.67
N ALA A 230 30.54 11.45 -21.55
CA ALA A 230 30.14 10.39 -22.46
C ALA A 230 30.98 10.30 -23.76
N ASP A 231 31.70 11.37 -24.11
CA ASP A 231 32.68 11.37 -25.21
C ASP A 231 34.11 11.18 -24.66
N PRO A 232 34.81 10.07 -24.97
CA PRO A 232 36.18 9.82 -24.52
C PRO A 232 37.14 10.97 -24.84
N ALA A 233 36.93 11.70 -25.94
CA ALA A 233 37.79 12.80 -26.36
C ALA A 233 37.69 14.03 -25.44
N ASN A 234 36.59 14.22 -24.72
CA ASN A 234 36.42 15.30 -23.74
C ASN A 234 37.03 14.96 -22.37
N VAL A 235 37.08 13.66 -22.02
CA VAL A 235 37.69 13.18 -20.77
C VAL A 235 39.22 13.38 -20.80
N ASP A 236 39.86 13.18 -21.95
CA ASP A 236 41.31 13.39 -22.11
C ASP A 236 41.72 14.88 -22.10
N LYS A 237 40.85 15.77 -22.60
CA LYS A 237 41.07 17.23 -22.49
C LYS A 237 41.00 17.73 -21.05
N LEU A 238 40.03 17.24 -20.26
CA LEU A 238 39.94 17.55 -18.83
C LEU A 238 41.14 17.02 -18.02
N ARG A 239 41.74 15.89 -18.44
CA ARG A 239 42.90 15.30 -17.77
C ARG A 239 44.23 15.99 -18.11
N SER A 240 44.30 16.67 -19.25
CA SER A 240 45.49 17.39 -19.74
C SER A 240 45.53 18.87 -19.33
N GLY A 241 44.47 19.39 -18.70
CA GLY A 241 44.44 20.74 -18.11
C GLY A 241 44.42 21.88 -19.14
N GLN A 242 43.99 21.61 -20.38
CA GLN A 242 43.74 22.61 -21.41
C GLN A 242 42.31 23.12 -21.40
#